data_AF-A0A292PX06-F1
#
_entry.id   AF-A0A292PX06-F1
#
_cell.length_a   1.000
_cell.length_b   1.000
_cell.length_c   1.000
_cell.angle_alpha   90.00
_cell.angle_beta   90.00
_cell.angle_gamma   90.00
#
_symmetry.space_group_name_H-M   'P 1'
#
loop_
_entity.id
_entity.type
_entity.pdbx_description
1 polymer ?
#
loop_
_entity_poly.entity_id
_entity_poly.type
_entity_poly.pdbx_seq_one_letter_code
_entity_poly.pdbx_strand_id
1 'polypeptide(L)'
;MATAATSHFGAGGGSATQYLTAKPNKISSKVILAELRKVYSSLCPRGCSTLPVPAFKGYLSDTQKVAIYDDYSGNEEDAKETGVHRWVHKVFGHSSQAVSAEKLLSDDQDITFDEFVSYHATPTNSALALPDPRRKDWSRPLNEYFISSSHNTYLTGHQLYGSSTTEGYINVLRRGCRCIEIDVWDGDDGEPEVFHGYTLTKEISFRDVCRAVAKHAFSEGGNFWQGGAGEGPVIISLECHAGPEQQGRIVKIMREQWGDMLVQGIEPEDVENLPSPLELRRKIIVKARFAPLAAKYLPPPPKVTPMDATAPRVPPPAVADSSSDSSDSSDSELEEMAKKANKQKPPKAKVTRALAALGIYCSSHHFPSHAAQPFTEEPTSRIPNHVYSFSEKVFANLHAQHAESIFHHNKSYLMRVYPFGLRFSSSNADPTEFWQRGVQLVALNWQKCDEGMMLNEGMFAGEGGYVLKPESYRPGGKGIHEDKRNLDLTIEVIAAANIPLPEKSDSPKRFEPYIKIEVHTEAATGLKRKTKAKRGIECAWNEKLEFKGISGIVEKLTFVRFKIHDEEFGRDDLAAWACIRLDRLQEGYRFVNLINNEGEPSDGLILVNISKRVY
;
A
#
# COMPACT_ATOMS: atom_id res chain seq x y z
N MET A 1 22.63 29.85 -26.49
CA MET A 1 21.75 30.36 -25.43
C MET A 1 20.40 29.69 -25.58
N ALA A 2 20.15 28.64 -24.81
CA ALA A 2 18.87 27.94 -24.76
C ALA A 2 18.41 27.98 -23.30
N THR A 3 17.33 28.72 -23.06
CA THR A 3 16.73 28.95 -21.74
C THR A 3 16.04 27.69 -21.28
N ALA A 4 16.55 27.09 -20.20
CA ALA A 4 15.90 26.02 -19.47
C ALA A 4 14.64 26.57 -18.79
N ALA A 5 13.48 26.03 -19.18
CA ALA A 5 12.22 26.27 -18.48
C ALA A 5 12.25 25.49 -17.15
N THR A 6 12.41 26.22 -16.05
CA THR A 6 12.26 25.72 -14.69
C THR A 6 10.77 25.66 -14.36
N SER A 7 10.22 24.45 -14.27
CA SER A 7 8.87 24.24 -13.73
C SER A 7 8.87 24.56 -12.24
N HIS A 8 8.20 25.65 -11.86
CA HIS A 8 7.95 25.99 -10.47
C HIS A 8 6.95 24.99 -9.87
N PHE A 9 7.45 24.06 -9.06
CA PHE A 9 6.62 23.31 -8.12
C PHE A 9 6.10 24.30 -7.06
N GLY A 10 4.82 24.61 -7.12
CA GLY A 10 4.14 25.41 -6.09
C GLY A 10 4.21 24.71 -4.74
N ALA A 11 4.88 25.33 -3.79
CA ALA A 11 4.86 24.95 -2.38
C ALA A 11 3.46 25.23 -1.79
N GLY A 12 2.55 24.27 -1.92
CA GLY A 12 1.32 24.22 -1.15
C GLY A 12 1.54 23.37 0.09
N GLY A 13 1.62 23.99 1.27
CA GLY A 13 1.65 23.31 2.56
C GLY A 13 0.35 22.55 2.80
N GLY A 14 0.37 21.26 2.49
CA GLY A 14 -0.71 20.32 2.77
C GLY A 14 -0.10 18.96 3.08
N SER A 15 -0.32 18.50 4.31
CA SER A 15 0.07 17.18 4.85
C SER A 15 -0.69 16.03 4.15
N ALA A 16 -0.56 15.90 2.83
CA ALA A 16 -1.10 14.77 2.09
C ALA A 16 0.04 13.76 1.85
N THR A 17 0.13 12.81 2.75
CA THR A 17 1.12 11.73 2.78
C THR A 17 0.77 10.55 1.87
N GLN A 18 -0.29 10.62 1.08
CA GLN A 18 -0.74 9.62 0.10
C GLN A 18 -1.62 10.27 -0.97
N TYR A 19 -1.63 9.73 -2.19
CA TYR A 19 -2.37 10.32 -3.31
C TYR A 19 -3.88 10.02 -3.26
N LEU A 20 -4.28 8.83 -2.81
CA LEU A 20 -5.67 8.52 -2.49
C LEU A 20 -6.07 9.23 -1.19
N THR A 21 -6.77 10.35 -1.34
CA THR A 21 -7.35 11.12 -0.24
C THR A 21 -8.77 11.51 -0.60
N ALA A 22 -9.66 11.51 0.40
CA ALA A 22 -10.93 12.18 0.27
C ALA A 22 -10.67 13.69 0.18
N LYS A 23 -10.74 14.24 -1.02
CA LYS A 23 -10.65 15.69 -1.28
C LYS A 23 -12.06 16.23 -1.57
N PRO A 24 -12.30 17.54 -1.40
CA PRO A 24 -13.55 18.14 -1.87
C PRO A 24 -13.74 17.88 -3.37
N ASN A 25 -14.95 17.47 -3.77
CA ASN A 25 -15.27 17.23 -5.16
C ASN A 25 -15.56 18.57 -5.85
N LYS A 26 -14.80 18.91 -6.89
CA LYS A 26 -15.07 20.09 -7.73
C LYS A 26 -16.22 19.78 -8.70
N ILE A 27 -17.45 19.92 -8.23
CA ILE A 27 -18.66 19.63 -9.02
C ILE A 27 -19.04 20.87 -9.83
N SER A 28 -18.50 20.98 -11.05
CA SER A 28 -18.85 22.03 -12.01
C SER A 28 -19.35 21.50 -13.36
N SER A 29 -19.21 20.18 -13.61
CA SER A 29 -19.65 19.54 -14.85
C SER A 29 -21.17 19.57 -14.98
N LYS A 30 -21.65 19.99 -16.16
CA LYS A 30 -23.08 19.98 -16.49
C LYS A 30 -23.66 18.57 -16.51
N VAL A 31 -22.86 17.57 -16.92
CA VAL A 31 -23.27 16.17 -16.94
C VAL A 31 -23.53 15.67 -15.52
N ILE A 32 -22.58 15.89 -14.61
CA ILE A 32 -22.73 15.49 -13.19
C ILE A 32 -23.89 16.24 -12.53
N LEU A 33 -23.99 17.55 -12.73
CA LEU A 33 -25.08 18.36 -12.16
C LEU A 33 -26.45 17.92 -12.67
N ALA A 34 -26.57 17.54 -13.94
CA ALA A 34 -27.81 17.02 -14.50
C ALA A 34 -28.22 15.68 -13.85
N GLU A 35 -27.28 14.76 -13.63
CA GLU A 35 -27.56 13.48 -12.97
C GLU A 35 -27.90 13.67 -11.48
N LEU A 36 -27.16 14.52 -10.75
CA LEU A 36 -27.51 14.87 -9.37
C LEU A 36 -28.89 15.52 -9.27
N ARG A 37 -29.28 16.32 -10.26
CA ARG A 37 -30.62 16.94 -10.29
C ARG A 37 -31.72 15.90 -10.45
N LYS A 38 -31.49 14.81 -11.19
CA LYS A 38 -32.45 13.69 -11.26
C LYS A 38 -32.60 13.01 -9.91
N VAL A 39 -31.49 12.75 -9.21
CA VAL A 39 -31.51 12.18 -7.86
C VAL A 39 -32.28 13.09 -6.91
N TYR A 40 -31.92 14.38 -6.86
CA TYR A 40 -32.61 15.38 -6.04
C TYR A 40 -34.12 15.44 -6.33
N SER A 41 -34.50 15.48 -7.60
CA SER A 41 -35.91 15.53 -8.01
C SER A 41 -36.67 14.26 -7.64
N SER A 42 -36.00 13.09 -7.65
CA SER A 42 -36.64 11.84 -7.21
C SER A 42 -36.89 11.76 -5.70
N LEU A 43 -36.16 12.54 -4.92
CA LEU A 43 -36.32 12.64 -3.46
C LEU A 43 -37.38 13.68 -3.07
N CYS A 44 -37.66 14.65 -3.95
CA CYS A 44 -38.68 15.67 -3.71
C CYS A 44 -40.09 15.04 -3.75
N PRO A 45 -40.97 15.32 -2.76
CA PRO A 45 -42.36 14.90 -2.82
C PRO A 45 -43.07 15.41 -4.09
N ARG A 46 -44.12 14.70 -4.53
CA ARG A 46 -44.85 15.09 -5.75
C ARG A 46 -45.38 16.52 -5.62
N GLY A 47 -45.02 17.37 -6.59
CA GLY A 47 -45.45 18.77 -6.64
C GLY A 47 -44.53 19.75 -5.89
N CYS A 48 -43.51 19.26 -5.17
CA CYS A 48 -42.50 20.10 -4.52
C CYS A 48 -41.31 20.33 -5.46
N SER A 49 -40.79 21.56 -5.49
CA SER A 49 -39.55 21.93 -6.19
C SER A 49 -38.30 21.85 -5.30
N THR A 50 -38.53 21.67 -4.00
CA THR A 50 -37.53 21.67 -2.93
C THR A 50 -37.61 20.37 -2.13
N LEU A 51 -36.50 19.98 -1.50
CA LEU A 51 -36.38 18.71 -0.79
C LEU A 51 -36.57 18.93 0.73
N PRO A 52 -37.67 18.47 1.35
CA PRO A 52 -37.87 18.63 2.79
C PRO A 52 -36.74 17.98 3.61
N VAL A 53 -36.34 18.64 4.69
CA VAL A 53 -35.28 18.12 5.60
C VAL A 53 -35.56 16.68 6.06
N PRO A 54 -36.79 16.26 6.43
CA PRO A 54 -37.05 14.87 6.79
C PRO A 54 -36.75 13.87 5.66
N ALA A 55 -37.07 14.22 4.41
CA ALA A 55 -36.75 13.37 3.26
C ALA A 55 -35.24 13.33 2.98
N PHE A 56 -34.53 14.45 3.17
CA PHE A 56 -33.08 14.49 3.08
C PHE A 56 -32.40 13.67 4.20
N LYS A 57 -32.91 13.71 5.43
CA LYS A 57 -32.47 12.83 6.53
C LYS A 57 -32.65 11.36 6.14
N GLY A 58 -33.83 10.98 5.64
CA GLY A 58 -34.07 9.62 5.13
C GLY A 58 -33.11 9.22 4.00
N TYR A 59 -32.78 10.14 3.09
CA TYR A 59 -31.75 9.91 2.08
C TYR A 59 -30.37 9.64 2.69
N LEU A 60 -29.96 10.42 3.71
CA LEU A 60 -28.69 10.22 4.39
C LEU A 60 -28.62 8.86 5.11
N SER A 61 -29.67 8.47 5.86
CA SER A 61 -29.69 7.20 6.58
C SER A 61 -29.85 5.99 5.65
N ASP A 62 -30.85 6.02 4.78
CA ASP A 62 -31.33 4.82 4.10
C ASP A 62 -30.57 4.56 2.81
N THR A 63 -30.21 5.62 2.09
CA THR A 63 -29.49 5.55 0.81
C THR A 63 -27.99 5.71 1.00
N GLN A 64 -27.55 6.77 1.68
CA GLN A 64 -26.13 7.04 1.88
C GLN A 64 -25.51 6.22 3.01
N LYS A 65 -26.31 5.55 3.85
CA LYS A 65 -25.84 4.80 5.04
C LYS A 65 -24.98 5.67 5.98
N VAL A 66 -25.27 6.97 6.01
CA VAL A 66 -24.66 7.92 6.95
C VAL A 66 -25.46 7.83 8.24
N ALA A 67 -24.81 7.38 9.32
CA ALA A 67 -25.41 7.43 10.65
C ALA A 67 -25.78 8.89 10.97
N ILE A 68 -27.06 9.13 11.17
CA ILE A 68 -27.57 10.39 11.72
C ILE A 68 -27.26 10.35 13.22
N TYR A 69 -26.92 11.50 13.79
CA TYR A 69 -26.58 11.70 15.21
C TYR A 69 -27.27 10.67 16.11
N ASP A 70 -26.47 9.90 16.87
CA ASP A 70 -26.96 8.87 17.80
C ASP A 70 -28.12 9.43 18.61
N ASP A 71 -29.18 8.63 18.80
CA ASP A 71 -30.18 8.79 19.84
C ASP A 71 -29.45 8.86 21.20
N TYR A 72 -28.89 10.01 21.56
CA TYR A 72 -28.45 10.28 22.92
C TYR A 72 -29.74 10.30 23.74
N SER A 73 -29.94 9.24 24.53
CA SER A 73 -31.02 9.06 25.50
C SER A 73 -30.94 10.04 26.69
N GLY A 74 -30.17 11.11 26.58
CA GLY A 74 -30.14 12.23 27.52
C GLY A 74 -31.24 13.23 27.19
N ASN A 75 -32.16 13.43 28.12
CA ASN A 75 -33.35 14.30 27.99
C ASN A 75 -33.06 15.81 27.98
N GLU A 76 -31.83 16.27 27.70
CA GLU A 76 -31.48 17.70 27.69
C GLU A 76 -31.37 18.25 26.25
N GLU A 77 -32.10 19.33 25.98
CA GLU A 77 -32.20 20.00 24.67
C GLU A 77 -30.83 20.50 24.18
N ASP A 78 -30.02 21.06 25.09
CA ASP A 78 -28.64 21.51 24.83
C ASP A 78 -27.69 20.36 24.43
N ALA A 79 -27.89 19.17 24.98
CA ALA A 79 -27.07 18.00 24.66
C ALA A 79 -27.35 17.48 23.25
N LYS A 80 -28.61 17.58 22.79
CA LYS A 80 -29.02 17.27 21.42
C LYS A 80 -28.50 18.31 20.43
N GLU A 81 -28.61 19.59 20.75
CA GLU A 81 -28.11 20.68 19.90
C GLU A 81 -26.60 20.56 19.68
N THR A 82 -25.80 20.48 20.76
CA THR A 82 -24.34 20.30 20.67
C THR A 82 -23.95 19.02 19.91
N GLY A 83 -24.77 17.99 20.03
CA GLY A 83 -24.64 16.75 19.30
C GLY A 83 -24.85 16.86 17.80
N VAL A 84 -25.93 17.50 17.38
CA VAL A 84 -26.23 17.76 15.97
C VAL A 84 -25.19 18.69 15.37
N HIS A 85 -24.74 19.73 16.08
CA HIS A 85 -23.62 20.57 15.62
C HIS A 85 -22.36 19.74 15.34
N ARG A 86 -21.99 18.81 16.23
CA ARG A 86 -20.84 17.90 15.99
C ARG A 86 -21.08 16.99 14.79
N TRP A 87 -22.29 16.47 14.62
CA TRP A 87 -22.63 15.61 13.48
C TRP A 87 -22.61 16.38 12.16
N VAL A 88 -23.22 17.57 12.10
CA VAL A 88 -23.20 18.44 10.93
C VAL A 88 -21.78 18.81 10.57
N HIS A 89 -21.00 19.21 11.56
CA HIS A 89 -19.60 19.50 11.36
C HIS A 89 -18.80 18.29 10.82
N LYS A 90 -19.11 17.09 11.29
CA LYS A 90 -18.49 15.85 10.82
C LYS A 90 -18.90 15.50 9.38
N VAL A 91 -20.17 15.69 9.02
CA VAL A 91 -20.72 15.30 7.72
C VAL A 91 -20.46 16.37 6.64
N PHE A 92 -20.60 17.65 6.99
CA PHE A 92 -20.55 18.79 6.08
C PHE A 92 -19.25 19.62 6.18
N GLY A 93 -18.42 19.40 7.20
CA GLY A 93 -17.12 20.08 7.39
C GLY A 93 -17.21 21.45 8.08
N HIS A 94 -16.04 22.08 8.31
CA HIS A 94 -15.89 23.39 8.98
C HIS A 94 -16.39 24.58 8.12
N SER A 95 -16.58 24.39 6.81
CA SER A 95 -16.92 25.46 5.85
C SER A 95 -18.42 25.63 5.62
N SER A 96 -19.27 25.20 6.56
CA SER A 96 -20.73 25.14 6.38
C SER A 96 -21.37 26.52 6.28
N GLN A 97 -21.32 27.12 5.08
CA GLN A 97 -22.29 28.13 4.63
C GLN A 97 -23.50 27.49 3.93
N ALA A 98 -23.44 26.20 3.56
CA ALA A 98 -24.49 25.56 2.76
C ALA A 98 -25.66 25.01 3.59
N VAL A 99 -25.43 24.16 4.60
CA VAL A 99 -26.52 23.64 5.46
C VAL A 99 -26.13 23.82 6.91
N SER A 100 -26.88 24.64 7.62
CA SER A 100 -26.63 24.95 9.02
C SER A 100 -27.23 23.86 9.94
N ALA A 101 -26.67 23.69 11.14
CA ALA A 101 -27.21 22.73 12.10
C ALA A 101 -28.62 23.11 12.53
N GLU A 102 -28.89 24.40 12.63
CA GLU A 102 -30.20 24.98 12.94
C GLU A 102 -31.23 24.59 11.87
N LYS A 103 -30.85 24.60 10.59
CA LYS A 103 -31.72 24.15 9.50
C LYS A 103 -32.10 22.67 9.62
N LEU A 104 -31.13 21.81 9.92
CA LEU A 104 -31.34 20.37 10.12
C LEU A 104 -32.06 20.03 11.43
N LEU A 105 -32.07 20.94 12.41
CA LEU A 105 -32.82 20.82 13.67
C LEU A 105 -34.27 21.28 13.52
N SER A 106 -34.52 22.32 12.71
CA SER A 106 -35.86 22.94 12.61
C SER A 106 -36.91 22.07 11.94
N ASP A 107 -36.53 21.11 11.08
CA ASP A 107 -37.40 20.25 10.25
C ASP A 107 -38.44 20.94 9.34
N ASP A 108 -38.70 22.23 9.54
CA ASP A 108 -39.67 23.08 8.83
C ASP A 108 -39.07 23.79 7.61
N GLN A 109 -37.81 23.50 7.28
CA GLN A 109 -37.10 24.06 6.13
C GLN A 109 -36.83 23.01 5.06
N ASP A 110 -36.66 23.47 3.83
CA ASP A 110 -36.28 22.61 2.71
C ASP A 110 -34.81 22.78 2.32
N ILE A 111 -34.19 21.67 1.95
CA ILE A 111 -32.88 21.61 1.28
C ILE A 111 -33.04 22.01 -0.17
N THR A 112 -32.26 22.99 -0.62
CA THR A 112 -32.19 23.41 -2.02
C THR A 112 -31.28 22.49 -2.83
N PHE A 113 -31.36 22.59 -4.16
CA PHE A 113 -30.46 21.83 -5.02
C PHE A 113 -28.98 22.18 -4.81
N ASP A 114 -28.66 23.46 -4.58
CA ASP A 114 -27.27 23.90 -4.38
C ASP A 114 -26.70 23.39 -3.05
N GLU A 115 -27.54 23.31 -2.01
CA GLU A 115 -27.18 22.70 -0.73
C GLU A 115 -26.96 21.19 -0.86
N PHE A 116 -27.79 20.51 -1.66
CA PHE A 116 -27.62 19.10 -1.98
C PHE A 116 -26.31 18.85 -2.75
N VAL A 117 -25.99 19.67 -3.75
CA VAL A 117 -24.71 19.62 -4.46
C VAL A 117 -23.54 19.91 -3.52
N SER A 118 -23.70 20.85 -2.60
CA SER A 118 -22.68 21.19 -1.60
C SER A 118 -22.37 20.01 -0.68
N TYR A 119 -23.39 19.26 -0.24
CA TYR A 119 -23.19 17.99 0.48
C TYR A 119 -22.38 16.99 -0.37
N HIS A 120 -22.76 16.81 -1.63
CA HIS A 120 -22.08 15.91 -2.57
C HIS A 120 -20.63 16.34 -2.87
N ALA A 121 -20.32 17.62 -2.74
CA ALA A 121 -18.98 18.20 -2.90
C ALA A 121 -18.07 17.96 -1.69
N THR A 122 -18.62 17.55 -0.53
CA THR A 122 -17.83 17.32 0.68
C THR A 122 -16.88 16.11 0.53
N PRO A 123 -15.73 16.11 1.23
CA PRO A 123 -14.85 14.93 1.29
C PRO A 123 -15.54 13.67 1.84
N THR A 124 -16.52 13.82 2.73
CA THR A 124 -17.23 12.70 3.34
C THR A 124 -18.09 11.93 2.34
N ASN A 125 -18.45 12.56 1.21
CA ASN A 125 -19.17 11.93 0.12
C ASN A 125 -18.27 11.22 -0.92
N SER A 126 -17.00 11.00 -0.60
CA SER A 126 -16.14 10.09 -1.38
C SER A 126 -16.60 8.65 -1.23
N ALA A 127 -16.43 7.82 -2.27
CA ALA A 127 -16.64 6.38 -2.18
C ALA A 127 -15.62 5.71 -1.25
N LEU A 128 -14.46 6.33 -1.04
CA LEU A 128 -13.45 5.92 -0.08
C LEU A 128 -13.73 6.57 1.28
N ALA A 129 -14.08 5.77 2.28
CA ALA A 129 -14.04 6.24 3.66
C ALA A 129 -12.58 6.32 4.12
N LEU A 130 -12.10 7.48 4.57
CA LEU A 130 -10.79 7.58 5.25
C LEU A 130 -10.88 7.12 6.71
N PRO A 131 -9.91 6.35 7.22
CA PRO A 131 -9.94 5.86 8.60
C PRO A 131 -9.98 7.04 9.57
N ASP A 132 -10.75 6.91 10.66
CA ASP A 132 -10.68 7.89 11.76
C ASP A 132 -9.36 7.65 12.51
N PRO A 133 -8.39 8.57 12.44
CA PRO A 133 -7.07 8.34 13.00
C PRO A 133 -7.10 8.13 14.52
N ARG A 134 -8.14 8.62 15.21
CA ARG A 134 -8.35 8.45 16.66
C ARG A 134 -8.84 7.06 17.04
N ARG A 135 -9.44 6.33 16.09
CA ARG A 135 -9.96 4.97 16.31
C ARG A 135 -8.97 3.89 15.91
N LYS A 136 -7.86 4.28 15.30
CA LYS A 136 -6.83 3.35 14.88
C LYS A 136 -6.01 2.89 16.07
N ASP A 137 -5.97 1.57 16.28
CA ASP A 137 -5.12 0.97 17.29
C ASP A 137 -3.68 0.91 16.77
N TRP A 138 -2.81 1.66 17.43
CA TRP A 138 -1.37 1.74 17.16
C TRP A 138 -0.51 1.07 18.23
N SER A 139 -1.15 0.47 19.23
CA SER A 139 -0.51 -0.11 20.41
C SER A 139 -0.15 -1.58 20.24
N ARG A 140 -0.49 -2.19 19.10
CA ARG A 140 -0.17 -3.60 18.83
C ARG A 140 1.27 -3.76 18.34
N PRO A 141 1.89 -4.94 18.52
CA PRO A 141 3.20 -5.26 17.98
C PRO A 141 3.30 -5.09 16.46
N LEU A 142 4.48 -4.72 15.94
CA LEU A 142 4.71 -4.52 14.49
C LEU A 142 4.27 -5.70 13.60
N ASN A 143 4.45 -6.94 14.06
CA ASN A 143 4.04 -8.13 13.31
C ASN A 143 2.53 -8.26 13.12
N GLU A 144 1.71 -7.47 13.82
CA GLU A 144 0.26 -7.43 13.69
C GLU A 144 -0.24 -6.45 12.63
N TYR A 145 0.65 -5.73 11.94
CA TYR A 145 0.30 -4.80 10.85
C TYR A 145 0.81 -5.30 9.50
N PHE A 146 0.04 -5.05 8.45
CA PHE A 146 0.60 -4.93 7.11
C PHE A 146 1.33 -3.60 6.99
N ILE A 147 2.51 -3.58 6.37
CA ILE A 147 3.41 -2.43 6.36
C ILE A 147 3.76 -2.08 4.91
N SER A 148 3.50 -0.84 4.52
CA SER A 148 3.73 -0.36 3.16
C SER A 148 5.22 -0.39 2.82
N SER A 149 5.60 -1.17 1.81
CA SER A 149 6.99 -1.55 1.57
C SER A 149 7.42 -1.32 0.12
N SER A 150 8.64 -0.84 -0.06
CA SER A 150 9.29 -0.59 -1.36
C SER A 150 10.46 -1.56 -1.56
N HIS A 151 10.65 -1.97 -2.80
CA HIS A 151 11.79 -2.73 -3.31
C HIS A 151 12.65 -1.82 -4.18
N ASN A 152 13.98 -1.93 -4.06
CA ASN A 152 14.97 -1.14 -4.79
C ASN A 152 14.60 0.35 -4.89
N THR A 153 14.32 0.96 -3.74
CA THR A 153 13.72 2.31 -3.63
C THR A 153 14.50 3.42 -4.35
N TYR A 154 15.80 3.23 -4.52
CA TYR A 154 16.69 4.14 -5.21
C TYR A 154 16.43 4.21 -6.73
N LEU A 155 15.82 3.19 -7.35
CA LEU A 155 15.60 3.13 -8.79
C LEU A 155 14.40 3.97 -9.25
N THR A 156 14.59 4.74 -10.32
CA THR A 156 13.51 5.51 -10.97
C THR A 156 12.89 4.83 -12.19
N GLY A 157 13.36 3.64 -12.57
CA GLY A 157 12.91 2.96 -13.79
C GLY A 157 13.30 1.48 -13.86
N HIS A 158 13.91 1.10 -14.99
CA HIS A 158 14.30 -0.27 -15.30
C HIS A 158 15.42 -0.79 -14.38
N GLN A 159 15.39 -2.09 -14.03
CA GLN A 159 16.34 -2.69 -13.08
C GLN A 159 17.80 -2.71 -13.58
N LEU A 160 18.03 -2.75 -14.89
CA LEU A 160 19.38 -2.92 -15.47
C LEU A 160 20.11 -1.62 -15.85
N TYR A 161 19.39 -0.52 -16.10
CA TYR A 161 19.95 0.73 -16.64
C TYR A 161 19.21 1.98 -16.16
N GLY A 162 18.30 1.83 -15.19
CA GLY A 162 17.68 2.98 -14.54
C GLY A 162 18.72 3.83 -13.80
N SER A 163 18.36 5.06 -13.44
CA SER A 163 19.18 5.88 -12.56
C SER A 163 18.82 5.65 -11.09
N SER A 164 19.82 5.62 -10.22
CA SER A 164 19.60 5.73 -8.77
C SER A 164 19.42 7.20 -8.38
N THR A 165 18.46 7.53 -7.53
CA THR A 165 18.24 8.91 -7.07
C THR A 165 17.82 8.97 -5.60
N THR A 166 18.18 10.07 -4.93
CA THR A 166 17.64 10.40 -3.61
C THR A 166 16.15 10.76 -3.68
N GLU A 167 15.68 11.31 -4.80
CA GLU A 167 14.27 11.67 -4.99
C GLU A 167 13.35 10.45 -4.97
N GLY A 168 13.82 9.27 -5.41
CA GLY A 168 13.09 8.00 -5.26
C GLY A 168 12.68 7.73 -3.81
N TYR A 169 13.61 7.88 -2.87
CA TYR A 169 13.34 7.77 -1.43
C TYR A 169 12.35 8.83 -0.94
N ILE A 170 12.55 10.08 -1.35
CA ILE A 170 11.68 11.19 -0.96
C ILE A 170 10.24 10.94 -1.43
N ASN A 171 10.07 10.51 -2.67
CA ASN A 171 8.77 10.23 -3.26
C ASN A 171 8.03 9.11 -2.52
N VAL A 172 8.67 7.96 -2.29
CA VAL A 172 7.99 6.85 -1.59
C VAL A 172 7.66 7.18 -0.15
N LEU A 173 8.54 7.89 0.56
CA LEU A 173 8.30 8.29 1.96
C LEU A 173 7.15 9.29 2.05
N ARG A 174 7.10 10.28 1.14
CA ARG A 174 6.00 11.24 1.03
C ARG A 174 4.68 10.60 0.65
N ARG A 175 4.71 9.46 -0.04
CA ARG A 175 3.52 8.64 -0.37
C ARG A 175 3.20 7.59 0.71
N GLY A 176 3.80 7.70 1.88
CA GLY A 176 3.43 6.88 3.05
C GLY A 176 4.03 5.49 3.08
N CYS A 177 5.02 5.18 2.23
CA CYS A 177 5.82 3.96 2.35
C CYS A 177 6.61 3.98 3.66
N ARG A 178 6.63 2.87 4.41
CA ARG A 178 7.23 2.75 5.76
C ARG A 178 8.35 1.71 5.84
N CYS A 179 8.57 0.92 4.79
CA CYS A 179 9.76 0.08 4.66
C CYS A 179 10.44 0.36 3.32
N ILE A 180 11.66 0.90 3.35
CA ILE A 180 12.45 1.25 2.16
C ILE A 180 13.73 0.43 2.09
N GLU A 181 14.25 0.24 0.89
CA GLU A 181 15.45 -0.58 0.63
C GLU A 181 16.66 0.28 0.26
N ILE A 182 17.82 -0.04 0.83
CA ILE A 182 19.09 0.60 0.53
C ILE A 182 20.12 -0.49 0.24
N ASP A 183 20.58 -0.55 -1.01
CA ASP A 183 21.63 -1.46 -1.45
C ASP A 183 22.96 -0.71 -1.42
N VAL A 184 23.77 -0.97 -0.39
CA VAL A 184 24.99 -0.22 -0.10
C VAL A 184 26.24 -1.01 -0.45
N TRP A 185 27.16 -0.36 -1.15
CA TRP A 185 28.40 -0.90 -1.70
C TRP A 185 29.60 -0.06 -1.25
N ASP A 186 30.80 -0.62 -1.43
CA ASP A 186 32.04 0.12 -1.22
C ASP A 186 32.17 1.20 -2.31
N GLY A 187 32.46 2.45 -1.93
CA GLY A 187 32.87 3.49 -2.87
C GLY A 187 34.38 3.66 -2.91
N ASP A 188 34.91 4.07 -4.06
CA ASP A 188 36.35 4.17 -4.33
C ASP A 188 37.05 5.27 -3.50
N ASP A 189 36.30 6.26 -3.01
CA ASP A 189 36.81 7.36 -2.17
C ASP A 189 36.76 7.04 -0.66
N GLY A 190 36.36 5.82 -0.30
CA GLY A 190 36.17 5.38 1.09
C GLY A 190 34.83 5.79 1.71
N GLU A 191 33.96 6.52 0.98
CA GLU A 191 32.56 6.70 1.36
C GLU A 191 31.67 5.63 0.69
N PRO A 192 30.70 5.06 1.42
CA PRO A 192 29.80 4.07 0.84
C PRO A 192 28.84 4.66 -0.20
N GLU A 193 28.50 3.86 -1.19
CA GLU A 193 27.63 4.23 -2.32
C GLU A 193 26.37 3.35 -2.40
N VAL A 194 25.34 3.84 -3.07
CA VAL A 194 24.05 3.16 -3.27
C VAL A 194 23.74 3.01 -4.75
N PHE A 195 23.53 1.78 -5.19
CA PHE A 195 23.15 1.42 -6.56
C PHE A 195 22.72 -0.05 -6.66
N HIS A 196 22.18 -0.43 -7.81
CA HIS A 196 21.87 -1.83 -8.08
C HIS A 196 23.12 -2.56 -8.59
N GLY A 197 23.72 -3.37 -7.74
CA GLY A 197 24.97 -4.06 -8.05
C GLY A 197 24.91 -4.91 -9.31
N TYR A 198 26.03 -4.95 -10.04
CA TYR A 198 26.17 -5.69 -11.31
C TYR A 198 25.24 -5.19 -12.43
N THR A 199 24.81 -3.93 -12.37
CA THR A 199 24.05 -3.25 -13.42
C THR A 199 24.69 -1.92 -13.81
N LEU A 200 24.15 -1.22 -14.83
CA LEU A 200 24.68 0.05 -15.34
C LEU A 200 24.04 1.28 -14.65
N THR A 201 23.47 1.10 -13.45
CA THR A 201 22.83 2.20 -12.71
C THR A 201 23.88 3.14 -12.12
N LYS A 202 23.70 4.46 -12.26
CA LYS A 202 24.58 5.46 -11.62
C LYS A 202 24.55 5.34 -10.11
N GLU A 203 25.69 5.49 -9.45
CA GLU A 203 25.78 5.51 -7.98
C GLU A 203 25.30 6.83 -7.39
N ILE A 204 24.83 6.76 -6.14
CA ILE A 204 24.55 7.93 -5.29
C ILE A 204 25.18 7.73 -3.91
N SER A 205 25.57 8.82 -3.24
CA SER A 205 26.19 8.73 -1.90
C SER A 205 25.22 8.15 -0.86
N PHE A 206 25.68 7.16 -0.09
CA PHE A 206 24.92 6.62 1.06
C PHE A 206 24.60 7.69 2.10
N ARG A 207 25.53 8.64 2.32
CA ARG A 207 25.33 9.76 3.24
C ARG A 207 24.20 10.68 2.78
N ASP A 208 24.09 10.91 1.48
CA ASP A 208 23.05 11.76 0.90
C ASP A 208 21.69 11.10 0.99
N VAL A 209 21.63 9.77 0.79
CA VAL A 209 20.45 8.96 1.05
C VAL A 209 20.04 9.07 2.52
N CYS A 210 20.97 8.90 3.47
CA CYS A 210 20.68 9.04 4.90
C CYS A 210 20.18 10.44 5.27
N ARG A 211 20.71 11.51 4.66
CA ARG A 211 20.23 12.89 4.83
C ARG A 211 18.81 13.08 4.28
N ALA A 212 18.52 12.53 3.11
CA ALA A 212 17.18 12.58 2.53
C ALA A 212 16.17 11.85 3.43
N VAL A 213 16.52 10.65 3.92
CA VAL A 213 15.70 9.89 4.88
C VAL A 213 15.50 10.68 6.17
N ALA A 214 16.55 11.24 6.77
CA ALA A 214 16.44 12.04 7.99
C ALA A 214 15.43 13.20 7.85
N LYS A 215 15.42 13.85 6.68
CA LYS A 215 14.55 14.99 6.38
C LYS A 215 13.11 14.60 6.03
N HIS A 216 12.90 13.41 5.45
CA HIS A 216 11.62 13.04 4.84
C HIS A 216 10.97 11.77 5.42
N ALA A 217 11.65 11.06 6.32
CA ALA A 217 11.10 9.88 7.00
C ALA A 217 9.81 10.22 7.74
N PHE A 218 9.75 11.42 8.31
CA PHE A 218 8.61 11.88 9.11
C PHE A 218 8.12 13.25 8.63
N SER A 219 6.81 13.44 8.59
CA SER A 219 6.21 14.75 8.34
C SER A 219 6.53 15.72 9.48
N GLU A 220 6.48 17.02 9.20
CA GLU A 220 6.51 18.05 10.24
C GLU A 220 5.29 17.84 11.15
N GLY A 221 5.54 17.40 12.38
CA GLY A 221 4.50 17.03 13.35
C GLY A 221 4.09 18.21 14.23
N GLY A 222 2.84 18.22 14.67
CA GLY A 222 2.40 19.03 15.82
C GLY A 222 2.67 18.31 17.15
N ASN A 223 2.43 18.99 18.28
CA ASN A 223 2.75 18.47 19.62
C ASN A 223 2.01 17.17 20.03
N PHE A 224 1.01 16.70 19.27
CA PHE A 224 0.21 15.50 19.58
C PHE A 224 0.12 14.58 18.37
N TRP A 225 0.40 13.28 18.56
CA TRP A 225 0.14 12.30 17.51
C TRP A 225 -1.36 12.09 17.37
N GLN A 226 -1.88 12.33 16.18
CA GLN A 226 -3.26 11.97 15.85
C GLN A 226 -3.29 10.86 14.80
N GLY A 227 -2.32 9.94 14.78
CA GLY A 227 -2.32 8.83 13.82
C GLY A 227 -2.08 9.25 12.36
N GLY A 228 -1.53 10.45 12.14
CA GLY A 228 -1.12 10.90 10.81
C GLY A 228 0.04 10.05 10.26
N ALA A 229 -0.01 9.74 8.96
CA ALA A 229 0.95 8.93 8.23
C ALA A 229 2.43 9.34 8.35
N GLY A 230 2.67 10.58 8.79
CA GLY A 230 3.97 11.18 8.88
C GLY A 230 4.80 10.80 10.09
N GLU A 231 4.29 9.99 11.03
CA GLU A 231 4.98 9.81 12.32
C GLU A 231 5.15 8.35 12.74
N GLY A 232 4.56 7.42 12.00
CA GLY A 232 4.83 5.99 12.20
C GLY A 232 6.29 5.65 11.85
N PRO A 233 6.86 4.59 12.44
CA PRO A 233 8.25 4.22 12.24
C PRO A 233 8.59 3.96 10.77
N VAL A 234 9.88 4.06 10.44
CA VAL A 234 10.42 3.70 9.11
C VAL A 234 11.40 2.55 9.27
N ILE A 235 11.21 1.48 8.51
CA ILE A 235 12.13 0.34 8.42
C ILE A 235 13.05 0.56 7.21
N ILE A 236 14.36 0.44 7.44
CA ILE A 236 15.39 0.44 6.40
C ILE A 236 15.82 -1.01 6.17
N SER A 237 15.37 -1.62 5.08
CA SER A 237 15.93 -2.89 4.59
C SER A 237 17.31 -2.62 3.99
N LEU A 238 18.36 -2.87 4.76
CA LEU A 238 19.73 -2.62 4.33
C LEU A 238 20.33 -3.89 3.70
N GLU A 239 20.57 -3.86 2.39
CA GLU A 239 21.39 -4.87 1.73
C GLU A 239 22.84 -4.35 1.63
N CYS A 240 23.72 -4.90 2.45
CA CYS A 240 25.11 -4.43 2.55
C CYS A 240 26.07 -5.38 1.84
N HIS A 241 26.80 -4.83 0.88
CA HIS A 241 27.85 -5.49 0.11
C HIS A 241 29.26 -4.97 0.43
N ALA A 242 29.34 -3.91 1.24
CA ALA A 242 30.57 -3.23 1.64
C ALA A 242 31.50 -4.11 2.50
N GLY A 243 32.80 -3.88 2.40
CA GLY A 243 33.83 -4.49 3.25
C GLY A 243 33.77 -4.00 4.70
N PRO A 244 34.50 -4.65 5.64
CA PRO A 244 34.40 -4.36 7.07
C PRO A 244 34.68 -2.90 7.47
N GLU A 245 35.63 -2.24 6.79
CA GLU A 245 35.98 -0.83 7.04
C GLU A 245 34.81 0.09 6.67
N GLN A 246 34.28 -0.03 5.46
CA GLN A 246 33.15 0.78 5.02
C GLN A 246 31.84 0.38 5.73
N GLN A 247 31.67 -0.86 6.19
CA GLN A 247 30.58 -1.20 7.13
C GLN A 247 30.66 -0.37 8.42
N GLY A 248 31.86 -0.16 8.97
CA GLY A 248 32.06 0.77 10.08
C GLY A 248 31.66 2.21 9.73
N ARG A 249 31.98 2.65 8.51
CA ARG A 249 31.57 3.96 7.98
C ARG A 249 30.06 4.08 7.82
N ILE A 250 29.40 3.05 7.29
CA ILE A 250 27.94 2.94 7.16
C ILE A 250 27.26 3.12 8.52
N VAL A 251 27.70 2.39 9.55
CA VAL A 251 27.17 2.51 10.93
C VAL A 251 27.36 3.92 11.47
N LYS A 252 28.55 4.51 11.27
CA LYS A 252 28.85 5.88 11.71
C LYS A 252 27.94 6.90 11.03
N ILE A 253 27.76 6.80 9.71
CA ILE A 253 26.87 7.68 8.94
C ILE A 253 25.43 7.61 9.46
N MET A 254 24.88 6.40 9.65
CA MET A 254 23.52 6.26 10.16
C MET A 254 23.35 6.90 11.54
N ARG A 255 24.32 6.71 12.45
CA ARG A 255 24.30 7.35 13.78
C ARG A 255 24.40 8.87 13.69
N GLU A 256 25.28 9.39 12.83
CA GLU A 256 25.45 10.83 12.62
C GLU A 256 24.20 11.49 12.01
N GLN A 257 23.60 10.88 10.99
CA GLN A 257 22.50 11.49 10.25
C GLN A 257 21.13 11.28 10.92
N TRP A 258 20.94 10.17 11.63
CA TRP A 258 19.64 9.87 12.23
C TRP A 258 19.59 10.18 13.73
N GLY A 259 20.72 10.15 14.44
CA GLY A 259 20.78 10.49 15.87
C GLY A 259 19.68 9.78 16.66
N ASP A 260 18.87 10.56 17.37
CA ASP A 260 17.76 10.06 18.20
C ASP A 260 16.64 9.39 17.40
N MET A 261 16.55 9.59 16.08
CA MET A 261 15.57 8.87 15.25
C MET A 261 15.96 7.40 15.12
N LEU A 262 17.24 7.04 15.10
CA LEU A 262 17.66 5.65 14.99
C LEU A 262 17.31 4.88 16.27
N VAL A 263 16.73 3.68 16.13
CA VAL A 263 16.53 2.75 17.25
C VAL A 263 17.89 2.27 17.78
N GLN A 264 18.09 2.41 19.10
CA GLN A 264 19.35 2.16 19.79
C GLN A 264 19.06 1.73 21.25
N GLY A 265 20.08 1.22 21.94
CA GLY A 265 20.05 1.01 23.40
C GLY A 265 19.62 -0.38 23.88
N ILE A 266 19.34 -1.30 22.96
CA ILE A 266 19.04 -2.71 23.24
C ILE A 266 19.83 -3.55 22.25
N GLU A 267 20.40 -4.67 22.70
CA GLU A 267 21.05 -5.62 21.78
C GLU A 267 19.97 -6.48 21.09
N PRO A 268 20.13 -6.83 19.79
CA PRO A 268 19.16 -7.66 19.08
C PRO A 268 18.81 -8.98 19.78
N GLU A 269 19.76 -9.56 20.52
CA GLU A 269 19.60 -10.81 21.25
C GLU A 269 18.70 -10.69 22.50
N ASP A 270 18.51 -9.47 23.02
CA ASP A 270 17.72 -9.20 24.23
C ASP A 270 16.25 -8.85 23.89
N VAL A 271 15.86 -8.89 22.62
CA VAL A 271 14.48 -8.60 22.21
C VAL A 271 13.58 -9.79 22.49
N GLU A 272 12.64 -9.61 23.41
CA GLU A 272 11.61 -10.61 23.74
C GLU A 272 10.34 -10.45 22.90
N ASN A 273 9.95 -9.21 22.59
CA ASN A 273 8.73 -8.89 21.85
C ASN A 273 8.98 -7.72 20.89
N LEU A 274 8.26 -7.71 19.76
CA LEU A 274 8.28 -6.56 18.86
C LEU A 274 7.47 -5.41 19.47
N PRO A 275 8.04 -4.19 19.53
CA PRO A 275 7.30 -3.00 19.96
C PRO A 275 6.20 -2.63 18.97
N SER A 276 5.33 -1.73 19.40
CA SER A 276 4.26 -1.17 18.60
C SER A 276 4.70 0.05 17.76
N PRO A 277 3.97 0.39 16.69
CA PRO A 277 4.17 1.66 15.99
C PRO A 277 4.10 2.89 16.90
N LEU A 278 3.28 2.84 17.96
CA LEU A 278 3.17 3.91 18.96
C LEU A 278 4.46 4.07 19.78
N GLU A 279 5.03 2.98 20.26
CA GLU A 279 6.30 2.98 21.02
C GLU A 279 7.49 3.43 20.15
N LEU A 280 7.42 3.13 18.85
CA LEU A 280 8.44 3.47 17.86
C LEU A 280 8.09 4.74 17.06
N ARG A 281 7.20 5.59 17.57
CA ARG A 281 6.83 6.84 16.90
C ARG A 281 8.07 7.64 16.55
N ARG A 282 8.19 8.03 15.28
CA ARG A 282 9.31 8.78 14.71
C ARG A 282 10.67 8.11 14.87
N LYS A 283 10.70 6.77 14.90
CA LYS A 283 11.92 5.97 14.93
C LYS A 283 12.23 5.32 13.58
N ILE A 284 13.52 5.21 13.29
CA ILE A 284 14.10 4.52 12.15
C ILE A 284 14.66 3.19 12.66
N ILE A 285 14.12 2.10 12.13
CA ILE A 285 14.51 0.72 12.44
C ILE A 285 15.39 0.24 11.29
N VAL A 286 16.53 -0.38 11.58
CA VAL A 286 17.36 -1.00 10.54
C VAL A 286 17.07 -2.48 10.52
N LYS A 287 16.72 -3.02 9.36
CA LYS A 287 16.76 -4.45 9.08
C LYS A 287 18.16 -4.79 8.57
N ALA A 288 18.94 -5.48 9.39
CA ALA A 288 20.32 -5.87 9.10
C ALA A 288 20.49 -7.38 9.21
N ARG A 289 21.45 -7.94 8.45
CA ARG A 289 21.77 -9.37 8.53
C ARG A 289 22.35 -9.72 9.89
N PHE A 290 21.84 -10.80 10.48
CA PHE A 290 22.32 -11.33 11.74
C PHE A 290 23.80 -11.72 11.66
N ALA A 291 24.56 -11.35 12.70
CA ALA A 291 25.91 -11.85 12.95
C ALA A 291 26.02 -12.16 14.46
N PRO A 292 26.32 -13.42 14.84
CA PRO A 292 26.36 -13.82 16.24
C PRO A 292 27.51 -13.13 16.99
N LEU A 293 27.26 -12.79 18.25
CA LEU A 293 28.34 -12.53 19.23
C LEU A 293 29.23 -13.78 19.28
N ALA A 294 30.55 -13.61 19.14
CA ALA A 294 31.50 -14.72 19.09
C ALA A 294 31.20 -15.79 20.17
N ALA A 295 30.83 -17.00 19.70
CA ALA A 295 30.67 -18.25 20.43
C ALA A 295 29.93 -18.23 21.78
N LYS A 296 28.67 -17.76 21.83
CA LYS A 296 27.76 -18.17 22.91
C LYS A 296 26.56 -19.05 22.51
N TYR A 297 26.22 -19.20 21.22
CA TYR A 297 24.95 -19.85 20.87
C TYR A 297 24.91 -20.74 19.62
N LEU A 298 26.01 -21.39 19.24
CA LEU A 298 25.91 -22.55 18.34
C LEU A 298 26.93 -23.63 18.75
N PRO A 299 26.51 -24.88 19.01
CA PRO A 299 27.46 -25.98 19.08
C PRO A 299 28.19 -26.09 17.73
N PRO A 300 29.51 -26.39 17.74
CA PRO A 300 30.24 -26.57 16.49
C PRO A 300 29.59 -27.70 15.68
N PRO A 301 29.51 -27.56 14.34
CA PRO A 301 29.03 -28.66 13.51
C PRO A 301 29.87 -29.92 13.79
N PRO A 302 29.27 -31.12 13.79
CA PRO A 302 29.99 -32.34 14.09
C PRO A 302 31.20 -32.48 13.16
N LYS A 303 32.39 -32.57 13.75
CA LYS A 303 33.62 -32.86 13.02
C LYS A 303 33.51 -34.27 12.47
N VAL A 304 33.26 -34.39 11.17
CA VAL A 304 33.38 -35.66 10.47
C VAL A 304 34.88 -35.96 10.35
N THR A 305 35.34 -37.01 11.01
CA THR A 305 36.70 -37.54 10.90
C THR A 305 36.95 -38.03 9.47
N PRO A 306 38.10 -37.72 8.84
CA PRO A 306 38.42 -38.26 7.53
C PRO A 306 38.79 -39.74 7.67
N MET A 307 38.03 -40.63 7.03
CA MET A 307 38.41 -42.03 6.83
C MET A 307 38.69 -42.28 5.35
N ASP A 308 39.92 -42.75 5.13
CA ASP A 308 40.58 -43.39 4.00
C ASP A 308 40.16 -43.08 2.55
N ALA A 309 41.14 -42.52 1.84
CA ALA A 309 41.12 -42.24 0.41
C ALA A 309 41.59 -43.45 -0.40
N THR A 310 40.66 -44.21 -0.97
CA THR A 310 40.88 -44.99 -2.22
C THR A 310 39.54 -45.37 -2.86
N ALA A 311 38.95 -44.48 -3.65
CA ALA A 311 38.02 -44.81 -4.74
C ALA A 311 37.72 -43.55 -5.60
N PRO A 312 37.48 -43.66 -6.92
CA PRO A 312 37.24 -42.51 -7.79
C PRO A 312 35.97 -41.77 -7.37
N ARG A 313 36.09 -40.47 -7.04
CA ARG A 313 34.97 -39.58 -6.76
C ARG A 313 34.12 -39.39 -8.02
N VAL A 314 32.95 -40.03 -8.06
CA VAL A 314 31.81 -39.53 -8.81
C VAL A 314 31.31 -38.27 -8.07
N PRO A 315 31.21 -37.10 -8.72
CA PRO A 315 30.63 -35.91 -8.08
C PRO A 315 29.15 -36.17 -7.74
N PRO A 316 28.64 -35.77 -6.56
CA PRO A 316 27.21 -35.69 -6.34
C PRO A 316 26.62 -34.65 -7.31
N PRO A 317 25.40 -34.84 -7.82
CA PRO A 317 24.83 -33.93 -8.81
C PRO A 317 24.59 -32.56 -8.16
N ALA A 318 25.37 -31.56 -8.58
CA ALA A 318 25.01 -30.17 -8.48
C ALA A 318 23.96 -29.87 -9.56
N VAL A 319 22.69 -29.97 -9.20
CA VAL A 319 21.55 -29.59 -10.05
C VAL A 319 20.76 -28.56 -9.27
N ALA A 320 20.84 -27.30 -9.68
CA ALA A 320 20.04 -26.73 -10.75
C ALA A 320 18.59 -26.55 -10.28
N ASP A 321 18.28 -25.29 -10.02
CA ASP A 321 16.94 -24.71 -10.03
C ASP A 321 16.17 -25.28 -11.24
N SER A 322 15.36 -26.31 -11.00
CA SER A 322 14.55 -27.00 -12.01
C SER A 322 13.13 -26.46 -11.94
N SER A 323 12.86 -25.59 -12.89
CA SER A 323 11.55 -25.26 -13.42
C SER A 323 10.91 -26.48 -14.08
N SER A 324 9.59 -26.58 -13.99
CA SER A 324 8.77 -27.34 -14.94
C SER A 324 7.59 -26.47 -15.40
N ASP A 325 7.64 -26.14 -16.68
CA ASP A 325 6.64 -25.68 -17.66
C ASP A 325 5.33 -25.01 -17.21
N SER A 326 5.17 -23.75 -17.66
CA SER A 326 4.22 -23.45 -18.76
C SER A 326 4.52 -22.10 -19.45
N SER A 327 4.84 -22.19 -20.75
CA SER A 327 4.70 -21.21 -21.85
C SER A 327 4.96 -19.71 -21.62
N ASP A 328 6.22 -19.28 -21.86
CA ASP A 328 6.53 -18.23 -22.84
C ASP A 328 7.98 -18.45 -23.34
N SER A 329 8.20 -18.41 -24.66
CA SER A 329 9.45 -18.85 -25.31
C SER A 329 10.63 -17.88 -25.10
N SER A 330 10.45 -16.81 -24.33
CA SER A 330 11.44 -15.73 -24.15
C SER A 330 12.17 -15.76 -22.79
N ASP A 331 11.67 -16.50 -21.79
CA ASP A 331 12.20 -16.48 -20.41
C ASP A 331 13.34 -17.48 -20.14
N SER A 332 13.48 -18.53 -20.96
CA SER A 332 14.45 -19.62 -20.73
C SER A 332 15.91 -19.20 -20.97
N GLU A 333 16.15 -18.34 -21.96
CA GLU A 333 17.49 -17.81 -22.25
C GLU A 333 17.96 -16.82 -21.17
N LEU A 334 17.03 -16.03 -20.62
CA LEU A 334 17.30 -15.05 -19.57
C LEU A 334 17.59 -15.73 -18.21
N GLU A 335 16.89 -16.82 -17.89
CA GLU A 335 17.22 -17.67 -16.74
C GLU A 335 18.64 -18.24 -16.83
N GLU A 336 19.08 -18.65 -18.01
CA GLU A 336 20.43 -19.18 -18.22
C GLU A 336 21.51 -18.08 -18.09
N MET A 337 21.24 -16.87 -18.59
CA MET A 337 22.12 -15.72 -18.42
C MET A 337 22.24 -15.28 -16.95
N ALA A 338 21.12 -15.25 -16.20
CA ALA A 338 21.14 -14.95 -14.78
C ALA A 338 21.92 -15.99 -13.97
N LYS A 339 21.79 -17.28 -14.31
CA LYS A 339 22.60 -18.38 -13.73
C LYS A 339 24.09 -18.22 -14.03
N LYS A 340 24.47 -17.80 -15.25
CA LYS A 340 25.87 -17.51 -15.62
C LYS A 340 26.43 -16.29 -14.89
N ALA A 341 25.67 -15.21 -14.77
CA ALA A 341 26.07 -14.01 -14.02
C ALA A 341 26.26 -14.30 -12.52
N ASN A 342 25.41 -15.14 -11.92
CA ASN A 342 25.51 -15.52 -10.51
C ASN A 342 26.78 -16.34 -10.20
N LYS A 343 27.32 -17.09 -11.17
CA LYS A 343 28.58 -17.85 -11.03
C LYS A 343 29.83 -16.97 -11.00
N GLN A 344 29.74 -15.72 -11.47
CA GLN A 344 30.86 -14.77 -11.54
C GLN A 344 30.87 -13.74 -10.39
N LYS A 345 29.86 -13.76 -9.50
CA LYS A 345 29.81 -12.81 -8.39
C LYS A 345 30.89 -13.11 -7.33
N PRO A 346 31.65 -12.11 -6.87
CA PRO A 346 32.58 -12.29 -5.76
C PRO A 346 31.84 -12.78 -4.49
N PRO A 347 32.55 -13.42 -3.55
CA PRO A 347 31.98 -13.86 -2.29
C PRO A 347 31.35 -12.67 -1.55
N LYS A 348 30.12 -12.84 -1.03
CA LYS A 348 29.46 -11.78 -0.25
C LYS A 348 30.34 -11.40 0.96
N ALA A 349 30.51 -10.09 1.18
CA ALA A 349 31.22 -9.59 2.35
C ALA A 349 30.61 -10.12 3.65
N LYS A 350 31.46 -10.46 4.62
CA LYS A 350 30.98 -10.87 5.95
C LYS A 350 30.47 -9.65 6.70
N VAL A 351 29.32 -9.79 7.33
CA VAL A 351 28.71 -8.72 8.12
C VAL A 351 29.43 -8.58 9.45
N THR A 352 29.83 -7.36 9.78
CA THR A 352 30.45 -6.99 11.05
C THR A 352 29.41 -7.00 12.16
N ARG A 353 29.85 -7.24 13.40
CA ARG A 353 28.96 -7.16 14.57
C ARG A 353 28.37 -5.75 14.73
N ALA A 354 29.15 -4.70 14.46
CA ALA A 354 28.67 -3.32 14.56
C ALA A 354 27.47 -3.05 13.62
N LEU A 355 27.49 -3.60 12.40
CA LEU A 355 26.38 -3.49 11.47
C LEU A 355 25.19 -4.38 11.87
N ALA A 356 25.46 -5.63 12.26
CA ALA A 356 24.41 -6.56 12.71
C ALA A 356 23.67 -6.06 13.97
N ALA A 357 24.36 -5.37 14.88
CA ALA A 357 23.78 -4.82 16.10
C ALA A 357 22.70 -3.75 15.84
N LEU A 358 22.64 -3.19 14.62
CA LEU A 358 21.54 -2.28 14.23
C LEU A 358 20.22 -3.02 13.97
N GLY A 359 20.27 -4.34 13.75
CA GLY A 359 19.12 -5.21 13.48
C GLY A 359 18.25 -5.51 14.71
N ILE A 360 17.98 -4.52 15.56
CA ILE A 360 17.37 -4.71 16.89
C ILE A 360 15.96 -5.32 16.78
N TYR A 361 15.04 -4.69 16.06
CA TYR A 361 13.68 -5.23 15.89
C TYR A 361 13.46 -5.91 14.53
N CYS A 362 14.49 -5.96 13.69
CA CYS A 362 14.45 -6.56 12.37
C CYS A 362 15.79 -7.26 12.08
N SER A 363 16.06 -8.38 12.74
CA SER A 363 17.25 -9.19 12.46
C SER A 363 16.97 -10.08 11.25
N SER A 364 17.75 -9.95 10.17
CA SER A 364 17.54 -10.75 8.97
C SER A 364 18.19 -12.13 9.13
N HIS A 365 17.36 -13.17 9.10
CA HIS A 365 17.77 -14.58 9.15
C HIS A 365 17.46 -15.28 7.83
N HIS A 366 18.13 -16.41 7.59
CA HIS A 366 17.89 -17.22 6.41
C HIS A 366 17.03 -18.42 6.80
N PHE A 367 15.89 -18.57 6.13
CA PHE A 367 15.13 -19.82 6.15
C PHE A 367 15.64 -20.73 5.02
N PRO A 368 15.92 -22.02 5.26
CA PRO A 368 16.39 -22.91 4.22
C PRO A 368 15.36 -23.04 3.09
N SER A 369 15.75 -22.71 1.85
CA SER A 369 14.83 -22.70 0.70
C SER A 369 14.21 -24.07 0.37
N HIS A 370 14.81 -25.16 0.86
CA HIS A 370 14.33 -26.54 0.72
C HIS A 370 14.09 -27.19 2.09
N ALA A 371 13.70 -26.40 3.08
CA ALA A 371 13.35 -26.93 4.38
C ALA A 371 12.25 -27.99 4.23
N ALA A 372 12.57 -29.24 4.59
CA ALA A 372 11.57 -30.29 4.70
C ALA A 372 10.61 -30.01 5.87
N GLN A 373 11.09 -29.28 6.89
CA GLN A 373 10.34 -28.93 8.09
C GLN A 373 9.50 -27.66 7.92
N PRO A 374 8.34 -27.58 8.58
CA PRO A 374 7.50 -26.39 8.58
C PRO A 374 8.17 -25.21 9.30
N PHE A 375 7.71 -23.99 9.04
CA PHE A 375 8.25 -22.78 9.66
C PHE A 375 8.19 -22.80 11.18
N THR A 376 7.21 -23.49 11.76
CA THR A 376 7.01 -23.63 13.21
C THR A 376 8.07 -24.46 13.92
N GLU A 377 8.81 -25.28 13.18
CA GLU A 377 9.85 -26.18 13.72
C GLU A 377 11.27 -25.64 13.54
N GLU A 378 11.45 -24.68 12.63
CA GLU A 378 12.74 -24.05 12.37
C GLU A 378 13.22 -23.24 13.60
N PRO A 379 14.43 -23.52 14.15
CA PRO A 379 14.93 -22.83 15.33
C PRO A 379 15.01 -21.31 15.19
N THR A 380 15.38 -20.83 13.99
CA THR A 380 15.45 -19.38 13.73
C THR A 380 14.08 -18.71 13.76
N SER A 381 12.99 -19.47 13.58
CA SER A 381 11.61 -18.96 13.66
C SER A 381 11.15 -18.67 15.10
N ARG A 382 11.96 -18.99 16.11
CA ARG A 382 11.67 -18.72 17.53
C ARG A 382 12.32 -17.43 18.04
N ILE A 383 13.13 -16.78 17.21
CA ILE A 383 13.83 -15.55 17.57
C ILE A 383 12.86 -14.38 17.42
N PRO A 384 12.49 -13.61 18.47
CA PRO A 384 11.36 -12.67 18.40
C PRO A 384 11.45 -11.59 17.31
N ASN A 385 12.66 -11.13 17.01
CA ASN A 385 12.94 -10.08 16.02
C ASN A 385 13.38 -10.60 14.65
N HIS A 386 13.29 -11.91 14.38
CA HIS A 386 13.72 -12.44 13.09
C HIS A 386 12.82 -11.96 11.95
N VAL A 387 13.44 -11.77 10.79
CA VAL A 387 12.76 -11.44 9.54
C VAL A 387 13.28 -12.36 8.45
N TYR A 388 12.39 -13.16 7.87
CA TYR A 388 12.68 -13.88 6.63
C TYR A 388 12.35 -13.02 5.42
N SER A 389 13.15 -13.15 4.35
CA SER A 389 12.96 -12.43 3.09
C SER A 389 13.01 -13.41 1.94
N PHE A 390 11.95 -13.43 1.12
CA PHE A 390 11.83 -14.34 -0.03
C PHE A 390 11.50 -13.56 -1.30
N SER A 391 12.07 -13.99 -2.42
CA SER A 391 11.51 -13.59 -3.71
C SER A 391 10.14 -14.26 -3.89
N GLU A 392 9.26 -13.65 -4.67
CA GLU A 392 7.93 -14.21 -4.98
C GLU A 392 7.97 -15.67 -5.47
N LYS A 393 8.97 -16.05 -6.29
CA LYS A 393 9.13 -17.43 -6.81
C LYS A 393 9.46 -18.42 -5.70
N VAL A 394 10.36 -18.05 -4.79
CA VAL A 394 10.72 -18.90 -3.64
C VAL A 394 9.55 -18.98 -2.66
N PHE A 395 8.88 -17.86 -2.41
CA PHE A 395 7.70 -17.83 -1.56
C PHE A 395 6.58 -18.74 -2.11
N ALA A 396 6.30 -18.71 -3.41
CA ALA A 396 5.30 -19.57 -4.04
C ALA A 396 5.64 -21.06 -3.83
N ASN A 397 6.90 -21.45 -4.01
CA ASN A 397 7.35 -22.83 -3.79
C ASN A 397 7.23 -23.27 -2.32
N LEU A 398 7.60 -22.42 -1.38
CA LEU A 398 7.44 -22.69 0.06
C LEU A 398 5.97 -22.74 0.45
N HIS A 399 5.15 -21.85 -0.09
CA HIS A 399 3.72 -21.83 0.16
C HIS A 399 3.03 -23.10 -0.35
N ALA A 400 3.43 -23.63 -1.51
CA ALA A 400 2.89 -24.90 -2.03
C ALA A 400 3.12 -26.09 -1.08
N GLN A 401 4.16 -26.04 -0.24
CA GLN A 401 4.53 -27.11 0.70
C GLN A 401 4.05 -26.84 2.13
N HIS A 402 4.06 -25.57 2.55
CA HIS A 402 4.04 -25.17 3.96
C HIS A 402 3.01 -24.07 4.27
N ALA A 403 1.95 -23.93 3.45
CA ALA A 403 0.95 -22.86 3.53
C ALA A 403 0.45 -22.54 4.94
N GLU A 404 0.02 -23.57 5.69
CA GLU A 404 -0.51 -23.39 7.05
C GLU A 404 0.56 -22.86 8.01
N SER A 405 1.78 -23.40 7.94
CA SER A 405 2.87 -22.98 8.82
C SER A 405 3.35 -21.55 8.51
N ILE A 406 3.33 -21.13 7.24
CA ILE A 406 3.61 -19.74 6.83
C ILE A 406 2.58 -18.80 7.43
N PHE A 407 1.30 -19.15 7.32
CA PHE A 407 0.23 -18.31 7.89
C PHE A 407 0.38 -18.18 9.41
N HIS A 408 0.62 -19.28 10.12
CA HIS A 408 0.83 -19.26 11.57
C HIS A 408 2.09 -18.51 11.99
N HIS A 409 3.19 -18.67 11.25
CA HIS A 409 4.40 -17.89 11.44
C HIS A 409 4.11 -16.38 11.36
N ASN A 410 3.39 -15.97 10.30
CA ASN A 410 3.10 -14.57 10.05
C ASN A 410 2.11 -13.94 11.04
N LYS A 411 1.47 -14.72 11.92
CA LYS A 411 0.74 -14.17 13.07
C LYS A 411 1.70 -13.50 14.05
N SER A 412 2.86 -14.11 14.30
CA SER A 412 3.76 -13.74 15.40
C SER A 412 5.07 -13.08 14.95
N TYR A 413 5.48 -13.28 13.70
CA TYR A 413 6.80 -12.84 13.22
C TYR A 413 6.71 -12.13 11.87
N LEU A 414 7.72 -11.31 11.57
CA LEU A 414 7.78 -10.52 10.34
C LEU A 414 8.31 -11.36 9.16
N MET A 415 7.65 -11.21 8.02
CA MET A 415 8.13 -11.74 6.74
C MET A 415 8.13 -10.65 5.67
N ARG A 416 9.16 -10.67 4.83
CA ARG A 416 9.29 -9.84 3.64
C ARG A 416 9.18 -10.70 2.38
N VAL A 417 8.37 -10.25 1.44
CA VAL A 417 8.34 -10.79 0.07
C VAL A 417 8.66 -9.66 -0.91
N TYR A 418 9.46 -9.95 -1.93
CA TYR A 418 9.91 -8.97 -2.91
C TYR A 418 9.88 -9.53 -4.34
N PRO A 419 9.86 -8.67 -5.39
CA PRO A 419 9.77 -9.10 -6.78
C PRO A 419 10.96 -9.97 -7.20
N PHE A 420 10.73 -10.95 -8.07
CA PHE A 420 11.80 -11.82 -8.56
C PHE A 420 12.76 -11.08 -9.50
N GLY A 421 14.05 -11.40 -9.44
CA GLY A 421 15.12 -10.66 -10.13
C GLY A 421 15.07 -10.65 -11.66
N LEU A 422 14.23 -11.49 -12.30
CA LEU A 422 13.99 -11.44 -13.75
C LEU A 422 12.91 -10.44 -14.17
N ARG A 423 12.27 -9.75 -13.22
CA ARG A 423 11.35 -8.63 -13.50
C ARG A 423 12.13 -7.37 -13.88
N PHE A 424 12.89 -7.44 -14.97
CA PHE A 424 13.76 -6.35 -15.43
C PHE A 424 12.99 -5.06 -15.75
N SER A 425 11.75 -5.21 -16.22
CA SER A 425 10.79 -4.12 -16.46
C SER A 425 10.22 -3.48 -15.19
N SER A 426 10.67 -3.90 -14.01
CA SER A 426 10.20 -3.46 -12.70
C SER A 426 8.69 -3.70 -12.48
N SER A 427 8.12 -4.72 -13.12
CA SER A 427 6.73 -5.14 -12.87
C SER A 427 6.57 -5.66 -11.44
N ASN A 428 5.33 -5.65 -10.94
CA ASN A 428 4.96 -6.20 -9.64
C ASN A 428 4.14 -7.48 -9.76
N ALA A 429 4.26 -8.37 -8.78
CA ALA A 429 3.28 -9.42 -8.53
C ALA A 429 2.02 -8.83 -7.84
N ASP A 430 0.93 -9.59 -7.84
CA ASP A 430 -0.27 -9.24 -7.08
C ASP A 430 0.04 -9.30 -5.57
N PRO A 431 0.02 -8.16 -4.85
CA PRO A 431 0.34 -8.13 -3.43
C PRO A 431 -0.71 -8.83 -2.55
N THR A 432 -1.94 -9.01 -3.06
CA THR A 432 -3.02 -9.64 -2.30
C THR A 432 -2.73 -11.10 -1.99
N GLU A 433 -2.01 -11.80 -2.89
CA GLU A 433 -1.54 -13.16 -2.66
C GLU A 433 -0.71 -13.25 -1.37
N PHE A 434 0.15 -12.27 -1.10
CA PHE A 434 1.01 -12.30 0.08
C PHE A 434 0.28 -11.82 1.35
N TRP A 435 -0.54 -10.76 1.26
CA TRP A 435 -1.31 -10.26 2.41
C TRP A 435 -2.31 -11.29 2.93
N GLN A 436 -2.93 -12.07 2.05
CA GLN A 436 -3.83 -13.18 2.43
C GLN A 436 -3.13 -14.27 3.26
N ARG A 437 -1.80 -14.36 3.16
CA ARG A 437 -0.95 -15.29 3.93
C ARG A 437 -0.29 -14.60 5.14
N GLY A 438 -0.72 -13.38 5.46
CA GLY A 438 -0.28 -12.61 6.63
C GLY A 438 1.06 -11.90 6.47
N VAL A 439 1.68 -11.93 5.29
CA VAL A 439 2.98 -11.28 5.04
C VAL A 439 2.86 -9.77 5.27
N GLN A 440 3.71 -9.22 6.13
CA GLN A 440 3.66 -7.82 6.54
C GLN A 440 4.39 -6.89 5.57
N LEU A 441 5.58 -7.29 5.12
CA LEU A 441 6.49 -6.48 4.31
C LEU A 441 6.44 -6.93 2.84
N VAL A 442 5.33 -6.63 2.15
CA VAL A 442 5.18 -6.93 0.72
C VAL A 442 5.79 -5.78 -0.07
N ALA A 443 7.05 -5.94 -0.47
CA ALA A 443 7.81 -4.92 -1.16
C ALA A 443 7.48 -4.89 -2.65
N LEU A 444 7.23 -3.69 -3.19
CA LEU A 444 6.88 -3.48 -4.60
C LEU A 444 7.83 -2.46 -5.24
N ASN A 445 7.91 -2.48 -6.57
CA ASN A 445 8.58 -1.46 -7.38
C ASN A 445 7.65 -0.24 -7.55
N TRP A 446 7.87 0.80 -6.74
CA TRP A 446 6.99 1.99 -6.64
C TRP A 446 7.01 2.90 -7.86
N GLN A 447 8.06 2.81 -8.67
CA GLN A 447 8.23 3.55 -9.92
C GLN A 447 7.32 3.02 -11.05
N LYS A 448 6.68 1.85 -10.86
CA LYS A 448 5.80 1.24 -11.85
C LYS A 448 4.34 1.36 -11.43
N CYS A 449 3.58 2.21 -12.13
CA CYS A 449 2.12 2.28 -11.97
C CYS A 449 1.45 1.07 -12.66
N ASP A 450 1.41 -0.07 -11.97
CA ASP A 450 0.75 -1.30 -12.43
C ASP A 450 -0.30 -1.79 -11.43
N GLU A 451 -0.86 -2.98 -11.68
CA GLU A 451 -1.86 -3.60 -10.82
C GLU A 451 -1.45 -3.67 -9.35
N GLY A 452 -0.22 -4.11 -9.08
CA GLY A 452 0.29 -4.24 -7.72
C GLY A 452 0.35 -2.89 -7.01
N MET A 453 0.82 -1.83 -7.69
CA MET A 453 0.83 -0.50 -7.10
C MET A 453 -0.55 0.11 -6.89
N MET A 454 -1.52 -0.16 -7.79
CA MET A 454 -2.92 0.28 -7.58
C MET A 454 -3.53 -0.36 -6.33
N LEU A 455 -3.28 -1.66 -6.13
CA LEU A 455 -3.72 -2.40 -4.94
C LEU A 455 -3.02 -1.91 -3.67
N ASN A 456 -1.72 -1.61 -3.74
CA ASN A 456 -0.96 -1.03 -2.62
C ASN A 456 -1.48 0.35 -2.21
N GLU A 457 -1.77 1.23 -3.16
CA GLU A 457 -2.39 2.53 -2.87
C GLU A 457 -3.76 2.31 -2.20
N GLY A 458 -4.59 1.40 -2.71
CA GLY A 458 -5.89 1.07 -2.11
C GLY A 458 -5.79 0.46 -0.70
N MET A 459 -4.77 -0.36 -0.44
CA MET A 459 -4.53 -1.00 0.86
C MET A 459 -4.16 0.02 1.93
N PHE A 460 -3.30 0.97 1.59
CA PHE A 460 -2.72 1.89 2.58
C PHE A 460 -3.38 3.27 2.60
N ALA A 461 -4.38 3.57 1.76
CA ALA A 461 -5.04 4.87 1.66
C ALA A 461 -5.55 5.41 3.01
N GLY A 462 -4.98 6.52 3.47
CA GLY A 462 -5.27 7.15 4.75
C GLY A 462 -4.76 6.39 5.98
N GLU A 463 -4.10 5.25 5.80
CA GLU A 463 -3.66 4.36 6.88
C GLU A 463 -2.24 4.68 7.36
N GLY A 464 -1.54 5.62 6.74
CA GLY A 464 -0.21 6.00 7.19
C GLY A 464 0.84 4.90 7.10
N GLY A 465 0.64 3.99 6.15
CA GLY A 465 1.57 2.90 5.83
C GLY A 465 1.52 1.70 6.78
N TYR A 466 0.59 1.67 7.75
CA TYR A 466 0.38 0.56 8.66
C TYR A 466 -1.09 0.16 8.67
N VAL A 467 -1.45 -1.06 8.30
CA VAL A 467 -2.85 -1.54 8.38
C VAL A 467 -2.91 -2.66 9.39
N LEU A 468 -3.69 -2.50 10.46
CA LEU A 468 -3.85 -3.56 11.45
C LEU A 468 -4.53 -4.78 10.79
N LYS A 469 -3.88 -5.94 10.89
CA LYS A 469 -4.37 -7.20 10.33
C LYS A 469 -5.74 -7.56 10.95
N PRO A 470 -6.57 -8.35 10.23
CA PRO A 470 -7.78 -8.92 10.80
C PRO A 470 -7.51 -9.71 12.07
N GLU A 471 -8.52 -9.91 12.92
CA GLU A 471 -8.34 -10.58 14.20
C GLU A 471 -7.80 -12.00 14.06
N SER A 472 -8.28 -12.74 13.05
CA SER A 472 -7.84 -14.11 12.80
C SER A 472 -6.38 -14.22 12.30
N TYR A 473 -5.78 -13.11 11.86
CA TYR A 473 -4.40 -12.99 11.33
C TYR A 473 -3.39 -12.57 12.42
N ARG A 474 -3.82 -12.47 13.67
CA ARG A 474 -3.01 -12.06 14.83
C ARG A 474 -2.82 -13.25 15.80
N PRO A 475 -1.86 -13.18 16.73
CA PRO A 475 -1.67 -14.22 17.74
C PRO A 475 -2.98 -14.51 18.49
N GLY A 476 -3.33 -15.78 18.66
CA GLY A 476 -4.56 -16.21 19.35
C GLY A 476 -5.84 -16.26 18.49
N GLY A 477 -5.85 -15.70 17.27
CA GLY A 477 -7.01 -15.79 16.37
C GLY A 477 -7.18 -17.21 15.79
N LYS A 478 -8.42 -17.68 15.56
CA LYS A 478 -8.68 -19.09 15.19
C LYS A 478 -8.51 -19.42 13.71
N GLY A 479 -7.97 -18.47 12.92
CA GLY A 479 -7.46 -18.70 11.56
C GLY A 479 -8.34 -18.15 10.43
N ILE A 480 -7.82 -18.25 9.20
CA ILE A 480 -8.33 -17.59 7.96
C ILE A 480 -9.84 -17.72 7.75
N HIS A 481 -10.48 -18.80 8.22
CA HIS A 481 -11.90 -19.05 7.96
C HIS A 481 -12.86 -18.17 8.78
N GLU A 482 -12.44 -17.60 9.91
CA GLU A 482 -13.36 -16.82 10.77
C GLU A 482 -13.79 -15.49 10.12
N ASP A 483 -12.92 -14.88 9.32
CA ASP A 483 -13.20 -13.59 8.68
C ASP A 483 -13.91 -13.73 7.31
N LYS A 484 -14.12 -14.97 6.85
CA LYS A 484 -14.67 -15.24 5.51
C LYS A 484 -16.17 -15.00 5.46
N ARG A 485 -16.60 -14.14 4.54
CA ARG A 485 -18.00 -13.74 4.31
C ARG A 485 -18.37 -13.87 2.84
N ASN A 486 -19.66 -13.77 2.55
CA ASN A 486 -20.15 -13.66 1.17
C ASN A 486 -20.39 -12.19 0.82
N LEU A 487 -20.31 -11.86 -0.47
CA LEU A 487 -20.49 -10.52 -1.02
C LEU A 487 -21.46 -10.52 -2.19
N ASP A 488 -22.46 -9.65 -2.09
CA ASP A 488 -23.20 -9.09 -3.22
C ASP A 488 -22.83 -7.61 -3.35
N LEU A 489 -22.35 -7.21 -4.53
CA LEU A 489 -21.97 -5.84 -4.86
C LEU A 489 -22.63 -5.41 -6.16
N THR A 490 -23.36 -4.31 -6.12
CA THR A 490 -23.89 -3.63 -7.31
C THR A 490 -23.33 -2.21 -7.35
N ILE A 491 -22.70 -1.84 -8.46
CA ILE A 491 -22.22 -0.48 -8.69
C ILE A 491 -22.90 0.05 -9.95
N GLU A 492 -23.75 1.05 -9.77
CA GLU A 492 -24.32 1.82 -10.86
C GLU A 492 -23.36 2.95 -11.23
N VAL A 493 -22.78 2.85 -12.42
CA VAL A 493 -21.91 3.89 -13.00
C VAL A 493 -22.81 4.92 -13.67
N ILE A 494 -22.97 6.07 -13.03
CA ILE A 494 -23.93 7.11 -13.44
C ILE A 494 -23.28 8.01 -14.47
N ALA A 495 -22.23 8.73 -14.05
CA ALA A 495 -21.53 9.69 -14.89
C ALA A 495 -20.09 9.91 -14.42
N ALA A 496 -19.24 10.42 -15.30
CA ALA A 496 -17.90 10.87 -14.96
C ALA A 496 -17.59 12.20 -15.65
N ALA A 497 -16.69 12.97 -15.05
CA ALA A 497 -16.23 14.26 -15.57
C ALA A 497 -14.75 14.45 -15.32
N ASN A 498 -14.14 15.34 -16.11
CA ASN A 498 -12.70 15.63 -16.09
C ASN A 498 -11.85 14.35 -16.19
N ILE A 499 -12.30 13.37 -16.97
CA ILE A 499 -11.57 12.11 -17.16
C ILE A 499 -10.20 12.45 -17.75
N PRO A 500 -9.08 12.06 -17.10
CA PRO A 500 -7.75 12.21 -17.68
C PRO A 500 -7.66 11.48 -19.02
N LEU A 501 -6.90 12.04 -19.95
CA LEU A 501 -6.57 11.35 -21.21
C LEU A 501 -5.41 10.36 -20.97
N PRO A 502 -5.31 9.28 -21.75
CA PRO A 502 -4.15 8.38 -21.72
C PRO A 502 -2.84 9.13 -21.97
N GLU A 503 -2.76 9.90 -23.05
CA GLU A 503 -1.67 10.85 -23.26
C GLU A 503 -2.17 12.30 -23.20
N LYS A 504 -1.35 13.19 -22.64
CA LYS A 504 -1.68 14.63 -22.54
C LYS A 504 -1.87 15.28 -23.92
N SER A 505 -1.30 14.70 -24.98
CA SER A 505 -1.44 15.11 -26.38
C SER A 505 -2.71 14.63 -27.06
N ASP A 506 -3.46 13.70 -26.44
CA ASP A 506 -4.64 13.13 -27.06
C ASP A 506 -5.77 14.14 -27.23
N SER A 507 -6.69 13.81 -28.13
CA SER A 507 -7.84 14.67 -28.38
C SER A 507 -9.05 14.16 -27.61
N PRO A 508 -9.68 14.97 -26.74
CA PRO A 508 -10.96 14.63 -26.11
C PRO A 508 -12.07 14.25 -27.09
N LYS A 509 -11.98 14.65 -28.37
CA LYS A 509 -12.98 14.32 -29.40
C LYS A 509 -12.85 12.90 -29.95
N ARG A 510 -11.67 12.31 -29.82
CA ARG A 510 -11.35 10.95 -30.27
C ARG A 510 -11.37 9.93 -29.12
N PHE A 511 -11.22 10.41 -27.89
CA PHE A 511 -11.31 9.62 -26.67
C PHE A 511 -12.70 8.99 -26.50
N GLU A 512 -12.75 7.66 -26.41
CA GLU A 512 -13.94 6.83 -26.21
C GLU A 512 -13.86 6.01 -24.89
N PRO A 513 -13.94 6.67 -23.72
CA PRO A 513 -13.81 5.98 -22.45
C PRO A 513 -14.89 4.94 -22.18
N TYR A 514 -14.48 3.84 -21.56
CA TYR A 514 -15.34 2.96 -20.78
C TYR A 514 -14.78 2.74 -19.37
N ILE A 515 -15.67 2.46 -18.42
CA ILE A 515 -15.28 2.17 -17.03
C ILE A 515 -15.33 0.66 -16.82
N LYS A 516 -14.21 0.08 -16.43
CA LYS A 516 -14.06 -1.31 -16.01
C LYS A 516 -13.90 -1.38 -14.50
N ILE A 517 -14.76 -2.15 -13.85
CA ILE A 517 -14.71 -2.44 -12.42
C ILE A 517 -14.24 -3.88 -12.23
N GLU A 518 -13.25 -4.06 -11.36
CA GLU A 518 -12.67 -5.34 -11.00
C GLU A 518 -12.74 -5.53 -9.48
N VAL A 519 -13.16 -6.72 -9.04
CA VAL A 519 -13.16 -7.12 -7.62
C VAL A 519 -12.01 -8.10 -7.40
N HIS A 520 -11.05 -7.71 -6.56
CA HIS A 520 -9.87 -8.51 -6.22
C HIS A 520 -10.10 -9.17 -4.87
N THR A 521 -10.03 -10.50 -4.81
CA THR A 521 -10.24 -11.32 -3.62
C THR A 521 -9.55 -12.67 -3.76
N GLU A 522 -9.26 -13.34 -2.65
CA GLU A 522 -8.72 -14.71 -2.63
C GLU A 522 -9.67 -15.70 -3.30
N ALA A 523 -10.97 -15.52 -3.07
CA ALA A 523 -11.93 -16.59 -3.29
C ALA A 523 -12.33 -16.79 -4.75
N ALA A 524 -12.10 -15.79 -5.61
CA ALA A 524 -12.46 -15.83 -7.01
C ALA A 524 -11.59 -14.90 -7.84
N THR A 525 -11.14 -15.39 -8.98
CA THR A 525 -10.36 -14.62 -9.97
C THR A 525 -11.25 -14.16 -11.11
N GLY A 526 -10.81 -13.16 -11.87
CA GLY A 526 -11.49 -12.73 -13.11
C GLY A 526 -12.84 -12.01 -12.91
N LEU A 527 -13.13 -11.53 -11.69
CA LEU A 527 -14.34 -10.76 -11.38
C LEU A 527 -14.26 -9.36 -11.98
N LYS A 528 -14.64 -9.22 -13.24
CA LYS A 528 -14.61 -7.95 -13.99
C LYS A 528 -15.92 -7.67 -14.72
N ARG A 529 -16.32 -6.40 -14.76
CA ARG A 529 -17.45 -5.88 -15.53
C ARG A 529 -17.07 -4.54 -16.14
N LYS A 530 -17.61 -4.20 -17.31
CA LYS A 530 -17.37 -2.90 -17.95
C LYS A 530 -18.66 -2.27 -18.45
N THR A 531 -18.70 -0.95 -18.47
CA THR A 531 -19.73 -0.18 -19.17
C THR A 531 -19.50 -0.23 -20.68
N LYS A 532 -20.45 0.30 -21.46
CA LYS A 532 -20.20 0.64 -22.88
C LYS A 532 -19.22 1.80 -22.99
N ALA A 533 -18.52 1.91 -24.12
CA ALA A 533 -17.75 3.10 -24.43
C ALA A 533 -18.66 4.29 -24.74
N LYS A 534 -18.20 5.49 -24.37
CA LYS A 534 -18.83 6.78 -24.63
C LYS A 534 -17.76 7.76 -25.07
N ARG A 535 -18.12 8.82 -25.79
CA ARG A 535 -17.14 9.76 -26.34
C ARG A 535 -16.98 10.99 -25.45
N GLY A 536 -15.73 11.41 -25.24
CA GLY A 536 -15.38 12.63 -24.52
C GLY A 536 -14.92 12.40 -23.08
N ILE A 537 -14.51 13.50 -22.43
CA ILE A 537 -14.00 13.49 -21.04
C ILE A 537 -15.09 13.75 -19.99
N GLU A 538 -16.33 13.98 -20.43
CA GLU A 538 -17.53 14.04 -19.60
C GLU A 538 -18.59 13.11 -20.21
N CYS A 539 -19.03 12.11 -19.45
CA CYS A 539 -19.87 11.03 -19.96
C CYS A 539 -20.93 10.63 -18.94
N ALA A 540 -22.11 10.23 -19.42
CA ALA A 540 -23.15 9.59 -18.62
C ALA A 540 -23.44 8.19 -19.19
N TRP A 541 -23.41 7.19 -18.32
CA TRP A 541 -23.65 5.78 -18.66
C TRP A 541 -25.00 5.31 -18.09
N ASN A 542 -25.23 5.55 -16.79
CA ASN A 542 -26.37 4.99 -16.06
C ASN A 542 -26.45 3.45 -16.22
N GLU A 543 -25.30 2.78 -16.08
CA GLU A 543 -25.16 1.33 -16.27
C GLU A 543 -24.87 0.63 -14.93
N LYS A 544 -25.60 -0.45 -14.63
CA LYS A 544 -25.40 -1.25 -13.43
C LYS A 544 -24.44 -2.41 -13.70
N LEU A 545 -23.38 -2.48 -12.92
CA LEU A 545 -22.40 -3.56 -12.93
C LEU A 545 -22.57 -4.39 -11.65
N GLU A 546 -22.90 -5.67 -11.81
CA GLU A 546 -23.26 -6.56 -10.69
C GLU A 546 -22.28 -7.72 -10.51
N PHE A 547 -21.94 -7.96 -9.25
CA PHE A 547 -21.14 -9.05 -8.75
C PHE A 547 -21.92 -9.72 -7.62
N LYS A 548 -22.45 -10.93 -7.85
CA LYS A 548 -23.35 -11.60 -6.91
C LYS A 548 -22.76 -12.93 -6.46
N GLY A 549 -23.02 -13.31 -5.21
CA GLY A 549 -22.67 -14.61 -4.64
C GLY A 549 -21.16 -14.88 -4.57
N ILE A 550 -20.33 -13.84 -4.40
CA ILE A 550 -18.89 -14.05 -4.20
C ILE A 550 -18.69 -14.57 -2.79
N SER A 551 -18.31 -15.84 -2.64
CA SER A 551 -18.09 -16.45 -1.33
C SER A 551 -16.67 -16.25 -0.84
N GLY A 552 -16.41 -16.44 0.46
CA GLY A 552 -15.06 -16.56 1.01
C GLY A 552 -14.21 -15.28 1.04
N ILE A 553 -14.85 -14.10 0.95
CA ILE A 553 -14.14 -12.82 0.98
C ILE A 553 -13.69 -12.46 2.40
N VAL A 554 -12.57 -11.73 2.53
CA VAL A 554 -12.19 -11.03 3.75
C VAL A 554 -12.22 -9.54 3.41
N GLU A 555 -13.10 -8.75 4.04
CA GLU A 555 -13.35 -7.36 3.60
C GLU A 555 -12.08 -6.50 3.58
N LYS A 556 -11.21 -6.64 4.59
CA LYS A 556 -9.92 -5.93 4.68
C LYS A 556 -8.88 -6.38 3.65
N LEU A 557 -9.13 -7.47 2.92
CA LEU A 557 -8.25 -8.03 1.89
C LEU A 557 -8.96 -8.17 0.54
N THR A 558 -10.11 -7.51 0.40
CA THR A 558 -10.89 -7.45 -0.84
C THR A 558 -10.87 -6.03 -1.36
N PHE A 559 -10.65 -5.84 -2.66
CA PHE A 559 -10.48 -4.53 -3.27
C PHE A 559 -11.40 -4.35 -4.46
N VAL A 560 -11.95 -3.15 -4.62
CA VAL A 560 -12.73 -2.74 -5.79
C VAL A 560 -11.89 -1.74 -6.57
N ARG A 561 -11.50 -2.10 -7.78
CA ARG A 561 -10.65 -1.29 -8.65
C ARG A 561 -11.46 -0.78 -9.84
N PHE A 562 -11.45 0.54 -10.00
CA PHE A 562 -12.04 1.25 -11.12
C PHE A 562 -10.91 1.57 -12.11
N LYS A 563 -11.10 1.24 -13.38
CA LYS A 563 -10.16 1.57 -14.46
C LYS A 563 -10.94 2.20 -15.60
N ILE A 564 -10.45 3.32 -16.10
CA ILE A 564 -10.96 3.97 -17.30
C ILE A 564 -9.98 3.72 -18.41
N HIS A 565 -10.46 3.12 -19.50
CA HIS A 565 -9.66 2.87 -20.69
C HIS A 565 -10.27 3.58 -21.89
N ASP A 566 -9.43 3.96 -22.84
CA ASP A 566 -9.87 4.40 -24.16
C ASP A 566 -10.15 3.17 -25.04
N GLU A 567 -11.34 3.07 -25.64
CA GLU A 567 -11.66 1.98 -26.57
C GLU A 567 -11.03 2.26 -27.94
N GLU A 568 -9.97 1.53 -28.27
CA GLU A 568 -9.21 1.72 -29.51
C GLU A 568 -9.03 0.40 -30.28
N PHE A 569 -8.64 0.50 -31.55
CA PHE A 569 -8.30 -0.69 -32.33
C PHE A 569 -6.98 -1.29 -31.84
N GLY A 570 -7.05 -2.42 -31.15
CA GLY A 570 -5.89 -3.17 -30.68
C GLY A 570 -5.85 -3.27 -29.17
N ARG A 571 -5.03 -2.43 -28.52
CA ARG A 571 -4.88 -2.41 -27.06
C ARG A 571 -5.48 -1.14 -26.51
N ASP A 572 -6.44 -1.30 -25.61
CA ASP A 572 -7.03 -0.18 -24.89
C ASP A 572 -6.02 0.43 -23.92
N ASP A 573 -5.82 1.75 -24.03
CA ASP A 573 -4.90 2.48 -23.16
C ASP A 573 -5.57 2.91 -21.87
N LEU A 574 -4.85 2.72 -20.76
CA LEU A 574 -5.30 3.16 -19.46
C LEU A 574 -5.24 4.68 -19.40
N ALA A 575 -6.37 5.30 -19.10
CA ALA A 575 -6.49 6.75 -18.92
C ALA A 575 -6.40 7.13 -17.44
N ALA A 576 -7.17 6.42 -16.60
CA ALA A 576 -7.26 6.70 -15.17
C ALA A 576 -7.70 5.49 -14.36
N TRP A 577 -7.53 5.55 -13.04
CA TRP A 577 -7.90 4.48 -12.14
C TRP A 577 -8.18 4.97 -10.72
N ALA A 578 -8.83 4.11 -9.93
CA ALA A 578 -8.94 4.23 -8.48
C ALA A 578 -9.04 2.82 -7.87
N CYS A 579 -8.59 2.64 -6.63
CA CYS A 579 -8.71 1.37 -5.92
C CYS A 579 -9.14 1.60 -4.47
N ILE A 580 -10.15 0.86 -4.01
CA ILE A 580 -10.76 1.04 -2.70
C ILE A 580 -10.90 -0.33 -2.03
N ARG A 581 -10.42 -0.44 -0.79
CA ARG A 581 -10.60 -1.64 0.04
C ARG A 581 -12.07 -1.79 0.44
N LEU A 582 -12.60 -3.01 0.43
CA LEU A 582 -14.05 -3.26 0.54
C LEU A 582 -14.62 -2.79 1.88
N ASP A 583 -13.90 -2.96 2.99
CA ASP A 583 -14.27 -2.43 4.32
C ASP A 583 -14.33 -0.89 4.37
N ARG A 584 -13.73 -0.22 3.38
CA ARG A 584 -13.68 1.24 3.24
C ARG A 584 -14.58 1.77 2.12
N LEU A 585 -15.20 0.90 1.32
CA LEU A 585 -16.10 1.28 0.24
C LEU A 585 -17.47 1.70 0.82
N GLN A 586 -17.80 2.99 0.69
CA GLN A 586 -19.06 3.55 1.15
C GLN A 586 -20.21 3.24 0.18
N GLU A 587 -21.41 3.00 0.73
CA GLU A 587 -22.65 2.80 -0.03
C GLU A 587 -23.34 4.12 -0.37
N GLY A 588 -24.30 4.08 -1.30
CA GLY A 588 -25.09 5.23 -1.76
C GLY A 588 -24.47 5.97 -2.94
N TYR A 589 -24.94 7.20 -3.18
CA TYR A 589 -24.46 8.04 -4.28
C TYR A 589 -23.14 8.73 -3.91
N ARG A 590 -22.03 8.19 -4.38
CA ARG A 590 -20.67 8.58 -3.98
C ARG A 590 -19.83 9.03 -5.17
N PHE A 591 -18.77 9.78 -4.87
CA PHE A 591 -17.75 10.12 -5.85
C PHE A 591 -16.51 9.25 -5.71
N VAL A 592 -16.06 8.65 -6.82
CA VAL A 592 -14.75 8.03 -6.93
C VAL A 592 -13.79 9.06 -7.54
N ASN A 593 -12.77 9.47 -6.77
CA ASN A 593 -11.72 10.37 -7.23
C ASN A 593 -10.68 9.59 -8.04
N LEU A 594 -10.31 10.11 -9.21
CA LEU A 594 -9.44 9.42 -10.16
C LEU A 594 -7.97 9.83 -10.01
N ILE A 595 -7.09 8.84 -10.18
CA ILE A 595 -5.65 8.98 -10.40
C ILE A 595 -5.38 8.73 -11.88
N ASN A 596 -4.50 9.51 -12.50
CA ASN A 596 -4.15 9.27 -13.91
C ASN A 596 -3.29 8.00 -14.06
N ASN A 597 -3.02 7.60 -15.30
CA ASN A 597 -2.21 6.43 -15.61
C ASN A 597 -0.74 6.53 -15.17
N GLU A 598 -0.22 7.73 -14.95
CA GLU A 598 1.12 8.00 -14.38
C GLU A 598 1.15 7.84 -12.84
N GLY A 599 -0.01 7.66 -12.18
CA GLY A 599 -0.11 7.54 -10.73
C GLY A 599 -0.21 8.89 -10.00
N GLU A 600 -0.49 9.97 -10.71
CA GLU A 600 -0.62 11.32 -10.19
C GLU A 600 -2.10 11.66 -9.88
N PRO A 601 -2.38 12.45 -8.82
CA PRO A 601 -3.73 12.93 -8.55
C PRO A 601 -4.31 13.74 -9.71
N SER A 602 -5.60 13.54 -10.00
CA SER A 602 -6.33 14.31 -11.01
C SER A 602 -7.58 14.98 -10.45
N ASP A 603 -8.19 15.88 -11.24
CA ASP A 603 -9.52 16.45 -10.97
C ASP A 603 -10.66 15.54 -11.49
N GLY A 604 -10.34 14.34 -12.00
CA GLY A 604 -11.29 13.38 -12.53
C GLY A 604 -12.17 12.73 -11.47
N LEU A 605 -13.46 12.60 -11.77
CA LEU A 605 -14.48 12.12 -10.83
C LEU A 605 -15.45 11.17 -11.52
N ILE A 606 -15.86 10.10 -10.83
CA ILE A 606 -16.99 9.25 -11.22
C ILE A 606 -18.09 9.38 -10.16
N LEU A 607 -19.30 9.77 -10.56
CA LEU A 607 -20.50 9.61 -9.75
C LEU A 607 -21.02 8.18 -9.90
N VAL A 608 -21.14 7.48 -8.79
CA VAL A 608 -21.64 6.11 -8.72
C VAL A 608 -22.73 5.98 -7.66
N ASN A 609 -23.61 4.99 -7.80
CA ASN A 609 -24.48 4.53 -6.72
C ASN A 609 -24.09 3.10 -6.34
N ILE A 610 -23.65 2.91 -5.11
CA ILE A 610 -23.08 1.65 -4.62
C ILE A 610 -24.05 0.99 -3.64
N SER A 611 -24.34 -0.29 -3.86
CA SER A 611 -25.01 -1.14 -2.88
C SER A 611 -24.17 -2.36 -2.59
N LYS A 612 -23.91 -2.61 -1.30
CA LYS A 612 -23.03 -3.67 -0.82
C LYS A 612 -23.73 -4.46 0.28
N ARG A 613 -23.78 -5.78 0.13
CA ARG A 613 -24.23 -6.69 1.19
C ARG A 613 -23.15 -7.71 1.47
N VAL A 614 -22.62 -7.67 2.70
CA VAL A 614 -21.68 -8.67 3.22
C VAL A 614 -22.43 -9.53 4.24
N TYR A 615 -22.47 -10.85 4.04
CA TYR A 615 -23.28 -11.76 4.85
C TYR A 615 -22.57 -13.05 5.23
#